data_AF-A0A2N6VIE0-F1
#
_entry.id   AF-A0A2N6VIE0-F1
#
_cell.length_a   1.000
_cell.length_b   1.000
_cell.length_c   1.000
_cell.angle_alpha   90.00
_cell.angle_beta   90.00
_cell.angle_gamma   90.00
#
_symmetry.space_group_name_H-M   'P 1'
#
loop_
_entity.id
_entity.type
_entity.pdbx_description
1 polymer ?
#
loop_
_entity_poly.entity_id
_entity_poly.type
_entity_poly.pdbx_seq_one_letter_code
_entity_poly.pdbx_strand_id
1 'polypeptide(L)'
;GSSALSLAKAAGLTVWGVGSAGKHDVITRMGAEHVESGPGWTDRVRRLGTPAAILDLVGGDVLREGAELLTDEVPAGSAAGSAGEGAGDVGQRVRILSAADPALAKELGGSGIVRH
;
A
#
# COMPACT_ATOMS: atom_id res chain seq x y z
N GLY A 1 -11.67 6.44 2.39
CA GLY A 1 -10.63 6.92 1.45
C GLY A 1 -10.20 8.33 1.81
N SER A 2 -11.07 9.31 1.58
CA SER A 2 -10.75 10.75 1.70
C SER A 2 -10.19 11.17 3.06
N SER A 3 -10.75 10.68 4.18
CA SER A 3 -10.21 11.00 5.52
C SER A 3 -8.79 10.48 5.71
N ALA A 4 -8.49 9.26 5.25
CA ALA A 4 -7.16 8.68 5.32
C ALA A 4 -6.17 9.43 4.42
N LEU A 5 -6.59 9.81 3.20
CA LEU A 5 -5.79 10.64 2.31
C LEU A 5 -5.44 11.98 2.97
N SER A 6 -6.43 12.65 3.55
CA SER A 6 -6.25 13.95 4.20
C SER A 6 -5.30 13.86 5.40
N LEU A 7 -5.45 12.84 6.25
CA LEU A 7 -4.57 12.62 7.41
C LEU A 7 -3.14 12.29 6.97
N ALA A 8 -2.96 11.40 5.99
CA ALA A 8 -1.64 11.03 5.49
C ALA A 8 -0.91 12.24 4.85
N LYS A 9 -1.65 13.08 4.12
CA LYS A 9 -1.10 14.32 3.56
C LYS A 9 -0.79 15.35 4.64
N ALA A 10 -1.65 15.51 5.65
CA ALA A 10 -1.36 16.36 6.80
C ALA A 10 -0.12 15.89 7.60
N ALA A 11 0.16 14.57 7.59
CA ALA A 11 1.37 13.98 8.14
C ALA A 11 2.61 14.13 7.24
N GLY A 12 2.52 14.82 6.10
CA GLY A 12 3.65 15.09 5.21
C GLY A 12 4.05 13.92 4.30
N LEU A 13 3.21 12.88 4.18
CA LEU A 13 3.52 11.72 3.36
C LEU A 13 3.29 11.98 1.85
N THR A 14 4.05 11.27 1.02
CA THR A 14 3.68 11.04 -0.39
C THR A 14 2.57 10.01 -0.43
N VAL A 15 1.48 10.32 -1.12
CA VAL A 15 0.27 9.50 -1.10
C VAL A 15 -0.25 9.33 -2.51
N TRP A 16 -0.48 8.08 -2.90
CA TRP A 16 -1.12 7.71 -4.17
C TRP A 16 -2.52 7.18 -3.88
N GLY A 17 -3.53 7.85 -4.41
CA GLY A 17 -4.93 7.49 -4.24
C GLY A 17 -5.44 6.69 -5.45
N VAL A 18 -5.73 5.40 -5.24
CA VAL A 18 -6.35 4.55 -6.27
C VAL A 18 -7.86 4.82 -6.30
N GLY A 19 -8.38 5.27 -7.44
CA GLY A 19 -9.79 5.63 -7.61
C GLY A 19 -10.24 5.65 -9.06
N SER A 20 -11.55 5.68 -9.30
CA SER A 20 -12.08 5.83 -10.66
C SER A 20 -11.68 7.18 -11.26
N ALA A 21 -11.65 7.29 -12.59
CA ALA A 21 -11.35 8.55 -13.30
C ALA A 21 -12.13 9.75 -12.75
N GLY A 22 -13.42 9.57 -12.45
CA GLY A 22 -14.27 10.63 -11.86
C GLY A 22 -13.86 11.11 -10.46
N LYS A 23 -12.93 10.43 -9.77
CA LYS A 23 -12.37 10.84 -8.47
C LYS A 23 -11.06 11.62 -8.59
N HIS A 24 -10.57 11.85 -9.82
CA HIS A 24 -9.33 12.58 -10.06
C HIS A 24 -9.27 13.91 -9.27
N ASP A 25 -10.27 14.78 -9.45
CA ASP A 25 -10.27 16.11 -8.84
C ASP A 25 -10.36 16.05 -7.31
N VAL A 26 -11.14 15.11 -6.78
CA VAL A 26 -11.26 14.90 -5.34
C VAL A 26 -9.92 14.47 -4.74
N ILE A 27 -9.23 13.52 -5.38
CA ILE A 27 -7.96 12.96 -4.89
C ILE A 27 -6.82 13.99 -5.00
N THR A 28 -6.71 14.66 -6.14
CA THR A 28 -5.67 15.68 -6.38
C THR A 28 -5.86 16.92 -5.50
N ARG A 29 -7.10 17.36 -5.25
CA ARG A 29 -7.40 18.46 -4.31
C ARG A 29 -6.96 18.16 -2.88
N MET A 30 -6.91 16.88 -2.48
CA MET A 30 -6.38 16.47 -1.18
C MET A 30 -4.84 16.44 -1.14
N GLY A 31 -4.16 16.68 -2.27
CA GLY A 31 -2.70 16.66 -2.39
C GLY A 31 -2.11 15.27 -2.61
N ALA A 32 -2.94 14.28 -2.95
CA ALA A 32 -2.50 12.94 -3.35
C ALA A 32 -2.42 12.84 -4.87
N GLU A 33 -1.54 11.98 -5.37
CA GLU A 33 -1.48 11.64 -6.80
C GLU A 33 -2.61 10.66 -7.13
N HIS A 34 -3.33 10.90 -8.22
CA HIS A 34 -4.41 10.02 -8.64
C HIS A 34 -3.86 8.84 -9.45
N VAL A 35 -4.16 7.63 -9.02
CA VAL A 35 -3.95 6.41 -9.80
C VAL A 35 -5.30 5.87 -10.21
N GLU A 36 -5.57 5.77 -11.51
CA GLU A 36 -6.84 5.25 -11.98
C GLU A 36 -6.99 3.76 -11.62
N SER A 37 -8.12 3.39 -11.02
CA SER A 37 -8.50 2.02 -10.68
C SER A 37 -8.83 1.18 -11.92
N GLY A 38 -9.02 -0.13 -11.73
CA GLY A 38 -9.35 -1.06 -12.82
C GLY A 38 -8.11 -1.72 -13.41
N PRO A 39 -8.24 -2.45 -14.54
CA PRO A 39 -7.16 -3.26 -15.09
C PRO A 39 -5.82 -2.51 -15.22
N GLY A 40 -4.73 -3.16 -14.79
CA GLY A 40 -3.37 -2.61 -14.83
C GLY A 40 -3.10 -1.46 -13.86
N TRP A 41 -3.91 -1.27 -12.80
CA TRP A 41 -3.69 -0.21 -11.82
C TRP A 41 -2.38 -0.39 -11.05
N THR A 42 -1.98 -1.63 -10.76
CA THR A 42 -0.69 -1.96 -10.12
C THR A 42 0.48 -1.51 -10.98
N ASP A 43 0.43 -1.72 -12.30
CA ASP A 43 1.46 -1.21 -13.22
C ASP A 43 1.55 0.32 -13.22
N ARG A 44 0.41 1.00 -13.05
CA ARG A 44 0.39 2.46 -12.89
C ARG A 44 1.11 2.87 -11.61
N VAL A 45 0.89 2.15 -10.50
CA VAL A 45 1.61 2.40 -9.24
C VAL A 45 3.10 2.11 -9.40
N ARG A 46 3.49 1.01 -10.03
CA ARG A 46 4.91 0.64 -10.23
C ARG A 46 5.70 1.69 -11.00
N ARG A 47 5.06 2.44 -11.91
CA ARG A 47 5.69 3.58 -12.59
C ARG A 47 6.00 4.75 -11.68
N LEU A 48 5.30 4.89 -10.56
CA LEU A 48 5.57 5.88 -9.52
C LEU A 48 6.62 5.38 -8.52
N GLY A 49 6.69 4.07 -8.33
CA GLY A 49 7.68 3.37 -7.51
C GLY A 49 7.05 2.32 -6.59
N THR A 50 7.86 1.80 -5.67
CA THR A 50 7.41 0.83 -4.66
C THR A 50 6.77 1.58 -3.48
N PRO A 51 5.50 1.31 -3.12
CA PRO A 51 4.87 1.94 -1.97
C PRO A 51 5.53 1.48 -0.66
N ALA A 52 5.59 2.36 0.34
CA ALA A 52 6.09 1.99 1.67
C ALA A 52 5.07 1.17 2.48
N ALA A 53 3.78 1.40 2.23
CA ALA A 53 2.67 0.71 2.87
C ALA A 53 1.39 0.83 2.03
N ILE A 54 0.41 -0.03 2.32
CA ILE A 54 -0.89 -0.11 1.67
C ILE A 54 -1.98 0.03 2.71
N LEU A 55 -2.94 0.91 2.42
CA LEU A 55 -4.20 1.01 3.14
C LEU A 55 -5.33 0.59 2.19
N ASP A 56 -5.93 -0.56 2.47
CA ASP A 56 -7.00 -1.14 1.67
C ASP A 56 -8.39 -0.85 2.26
N LEU A 57 -9.29 -0.43 1.36
CA LEU A 57 -10.69 -0.12 1.60
C LEU A 57 -11.62 -0.79 0.56
N VAL A 58 -11.11 -1.76 -0.21
CA VAL A 58 -11.84 -2.48 -1.24
C VAL A 58 -11.93 -3.97 -0.91
N GLY A 59 -10.82 -4.58 -0.49
CA GLY A 59 -10.75 -6.01 -0.17
C GLY A 59 -10.59 -6.91 -1.40
N GLY A 60 -10.66 -8.23 -1.17
CA GLY A 60 -10.64 -9.23 -2.23
C GLY A 60 -9.41 -9.14 -3.15
N ASP A 61 -9.63 -9.31 -4.45
CA ASP A 61 -8.54 -9.36 -5.44
C ASP A 61 -7.75 -8.06 -5.54
N VAL A 62 -8.38 -6.90 -5.32
CA VAL A 62 -7.67 -5.61 -5.29
C VAL A 62 -6.65 -5.56 -4.15
N LEU A 63 -6.98 -6.13 -3.00
CA LEU A 63 -6.03 -6.25 -1.89
C LEU A 63 -4.90 -7.24 -2.21
N ARG A 64 -5.20 -8.38 -2.86
CA ARG A 64 -4.18 -9.36 -3.28
C ARG A 64 -3.18 -8.73 -4.25
N GLU A 65 -3.69 -8.14 -5.33
CA GLU A 65 -2.88 -7.43 -6.33
C GLU A 65 -2.06 -6.30 -5.71
N GLY A 66 -2.68 -5.54 -4.78
CA GLY A 66 -1.98 -4.48 -4.07
C GLY A 66 -0.82 -5.02 -3.24
N ALA A 67 -1.01 -6.11 -2.49
CA ALA A 67 0.03 -6.68 -1.64
C ALA A 67 1.31 -7.06 -2.42
N GLU A 68 1.18 -7.48 -3.68
CA GLU A 68 2.31 -7.76 -4.58
C GLU A 68 3.17 -6.53 -4.92
N LEU A 69 2.67 -5.31 -4.69
CA LEU A 69 3.46 -4.09 -4.82
C LEU A 69 4.53 -3.95 -3.72
N LEU A 70 4.41 -4.69 -2.60
CA LEU A 70 5.32 -4.63 -1.45
C LEU A 70 6.36 -5.76 -1.42
N THR A 71 6.21 -6.75 -2.29
CA THR A 71 7.21 -7.79 -2.51
C THR A 71 8.25 -7.24 -3.48
N ASP A 72 9.46 -7.01 -2.99
CA ASP A 72 10.58 -6.54 -3.78
C ASP A 72 10.90 -7.62 -4.84
N GLU A 73 10.96 -7.24 -6.11
CA GLU A 73 11.77 -7.99 -7.06
C GLU A 73 13.22 -7.77 -6.63
N VAL A 74 13.75 -8.62 -5.75
CA VAL A 74 15.20 -8.84 -5.74
C VAL A 74 15.49 -9.49 -7.10
N PRO A 75 16.20 -8.83 -8.04
CA PRO A 75 16.56 -9.49 -9.28
C PRO A 75 17.38 -10.74 -8.92
N ALA A 76 17.11 -11.87 -9.58
CA ALA A 76 17.72 -13.17 -9.33
C ALA A 76 19.23 -13.25 -9.67
N GLY A 77 20.02 -12.27 -9.24
CA GLY A 77 21.45 -12.13 -9.49
C GLY A 77 22.23 -11.27 -8.48
N SER A 78 21.61 -10.67 -7.47
CA SER A 78 22.36 -9.95 -6.42
C SER A 78 22.63 -10.82 -5.20
N ALA A 79 23.63 -11.70 -5.32
CA ALA A 79 24.36 -12.21 -4.17
C ALA A 79 25.53 -11.27 -3.86
N ALA A 80 25.32 -10.25 -3.02
CA ALA A 80 26.37 -9.59 -2.22
C ALA A 80 25.77 -8.56 -1.26
N GLY A 81 25.92 -8.80 0.04
CA GLY A 81 25.56 -7.86 1.10
C GLY A 81 25.24 -8.59 2.40
N SER A 82 26.28 -9.10 3.07
CA SER A 82 26.25 -9.89 4.30
C SER A 82 25.42 -9.28 5.43
N ALA A 83 24.86 -10.18 6.23
CA ALA A 83 24.05 -9.98 7.42
C ALA A 83 24.59 -8.92 8.40
N GLY A 84 23.67 -8.12 8.93
CA GLY A 84 23.77 -7.61 10.29
C GLY A 84 22.93 -8.50 11.21
N GLU A 85 23.56 -9.51 11.81
CA GLU A 85 23.04 -10.14 13.03
C GLU A 85 23.16 -9.11 14.17
N GLY A 86 22.02 -8.68 14.70
CA GLY A 86 21.95 -7.84 15.90
C GLY A 86 20.97 -6.67 15.83
N ALA A 87 19.67 -6.96 15.91
CA ALA A 87 18.68 -6.07 16.52
C ALA A 87 17.45 -6.89 16.90
N GLY A 88 17.25 -7.11 18.20
CA GLY A 88 16.03 -7.72 18.72
C GLY A 88 14.80 -6.93 18.32
N ASP A 89 13.67 -7.62 18.19
CA ASP A 89 12.29 -7.14 18.16
C ASP A 89 12.09 -5.66 17.75
N VAL A 90 12.50 -5.30 16.53
CA VAL A 90 11.87 -4.17 15.84
C VAL A 90 10.64 -4.77 15.19
N GLY A 91 9.56 -4.88 15.99
CA GLY A 91 8.32 -5.56 15.63
C GLY A 91 7.98 -5.37 14.16
N GLN A 92 7.74 -6.47 13.43
CA GLN A 92 7.49 -6.47 11.99
C GLN A 92 6.59 -5.28 11.63
N ARG A 93 7.14 -4.32 10.88
CA ARG A 93 6.37 -3.15 10.44
C ARG A 93 5.26 -3.68 9.54
N VAL A 94 4.02 -3.65 10.02
CA VAL A 94 2.84 -3.97 9.22
C VAL A 94 2.79 -2.99 8.05
N ARG A 95 3.02 -3.52 6.84
CA ARG A 95 2.99 -2.72 5.60
C ARG A 95 1.65 -2.76 4.90
N ILE A 96 0.74 -3.64 5.31
CA ILE A 96 -0.61 -3.80 4.74
C ILE A 96 -1.63 -3.63 5.86
N LEU A 97 -2.55 -2.68 5.69
CA LEU A 97 -3.67 -2.46 6.59
C LEU A 97 -4.96 -2.52 5.78
N SER A 98 -5.91 -3.41 6.13
CA SER A 98 -7.23 -3.42 5.48
C SER A 98 -8.35 -3.18 6.47
N ALA A 99 -9.25 -2.26 6.11
CA ALA A 99 -10.54 -2.11 6.79
C ALA A 99 -11.69 -2.84 6.06
N ALA A 100 -11.48 -3.22 4.79
CA ALA A 100 -12.49 -3.87 3.97
C ALA A 100 -12.43 -5.40 4.06
N ASP A 101 -11.23 -5.96 4.20
CA ASP A 101 -10.99 -7.39 4.32
C ASP A 101 -9.92 -7.69 5.39
N PRO A 102 -10.30 -7.59 6.69
CA PRO A 102 -9.38 -7.82 7.80
C PRO A 102 -8.78 -9.23 7.84
N ALA A 103 -9.48 -10.23 7.31
CA ALA A 103 -9.03 -11.62 7.28
C ALA A 103 -7.95 -11.80 6.21
N LEU A 104 -8.23 -11.38 4.98
CA LEU A 104 -7.26 -11.46 3.90
C LEU A 104 -6.01 -10.61 4.18
N ALA A 105 -6.15 -9.44 4.81
CA ALA A 105 -4.98 -8.67 5.21
C ALA A 105 -4.06 -9.45 6.16
N LYS A 106 -4.61 -10.21 7.12
CA LYS A 106 -3.81 -11.07 8.00
C LYS A 106 -3.15 -12.22 7.24
N GLU A 107 -3.87 -12.85 6.31
CA GLU A 107 -3.31 -13.90 5.44
C GLU A 107 -2.12 -13.39 4.61
N LEU A 108 -2.17 -12.13 4.17
CA LEU A 108 -1.10 -11.46 3.41
C LEU A 108 0.03 -10.89 4.30
N GLY A 109 0.07 -11.22 5.59
CA GLY A 109 1.09 -10.72 6.53
C GLY A 109 0.89 -9.27 6.99
N GLY A 110 -0.30 -8.71 6.74
CA GLY A 110 -0.75 -7.41 7.18
C GLY A 110 -1.59 -7.44 8.47
N SER A 111 -2.31 -6.35 8.71
CA SER A 111 -3.26 -6.21 9.81
C SER A 111 -4.63 -5.81 9.30
N GLY A 112 -5.66 -6.31 9.98
CA GLY A 112 -7.05 -5.96 9.71
C GLY A 112 -7.61 -5.01 10.77
N ILE A 113 -8.29 -3.95 10.36
CA ILE A 113 -9.01 -3.05 11.27
C ILE A 113 -10.37 -3.67 11.59
N VAL A 114 -10.59 -4.02 12.85
CA VAL A 114 -11.88 -4.52 13.36
C VAL A 114 -12.48 -3.47 14.27
N ARG A 115 -13.77 -3.18 14.09
CA ARG A 115 -14.51 -2.34 15.04
C ARG A 115 -15.06 -3.23 16.16
N HIS A 116 -14.81 -2.86 17.40
CA HIS A 116 -15.39 -3.47 18.58
C HIS A 116 -16.73 -2.83 18.93
#